data_AF-A0A352AM12-F1
#
_entry.id   AF-A0A352AM12-F1
#
_cell.length_a   1.000
_cell.length_b   1.000
_cell.length_c   1.000
_cell.angle_alpha   90.00
_cell.angle_beta   90.00
_cell.angle_gamma   90.00
#
_symmetry.space_group_name_H-M   'P 1'
#
loop_
_entity.id
_entity.type
_entity.pdbx_description
1 polymer ?
#
loop_
_entity_poly.entity_id
_entity_poly.type
_entity_poly.pdbx_seq_one_letter_code
_entity_poly.pdbx_strand_id
1 'polypeptide(L)'
;MASGIYAVAHIGHLKLYVCDASNIHKKWPPILAQLNSGTHPYTSLQAVWNAEGGKRYFTFHTRKELASDRDILGIEKLLAEQI
;
A
#
# COMPACT_ATOMS: atom_id res chain seq x y z
N MET A 1 -16.85 -6.02 -8.94
CA MET A 1 -16.35 -4.99 -9.88
C MET A 1 -15.24 -4.22 -9.21
N ALA A 2 -14.13 -3.95 -9.90
CA ALA A 2 -13.14 -3.01 -9.39
C ALA A 2 -13.77 -1.61 -9.35
N SER A 3 -13.58 -0.89 -8.26
CA SER A 3 -14.09 0.48 -8.10
C SER A 3 -13.37 1.47 -9.01
N GLY A 4 -12.19 1.10 -9.53
CA GLY A 4 -11.28 2.02 -10.22
C GLY A 4 -10.55 2.96 -9.25
N ILE A 5 -10.82 2.83 -7.96
CA ILE A 5 -10.17 3.55 -6.86
C ILE A 5 -9.27 2.55 -6.14
N TYR A 6 -8.06 2.97 -5.85
CA TYR A 6 -7.02 2.15 -5.26
C TYR A 6 -6.57 2.77 -3.94
N ALA A 7 -6.39 1.91 -2.95
CA ALA A 7 -5.97 2.28 -1.62
C ALA A 7 -4.44 2.27 -1.51
N VAL A 8 -3.91 3.38 -0.99
CA VAL A 8 -2.49 3.55 -0.66
C VAL A 8 -2.39 3.79 0.84
N ALA A 9 -1.56 3.01 1.51
CA ALA A 9 -1.23 3.19 2.91
C ALA A 9 -0.02 4.12 3.03
N HIS A 10 -0.19 5.23 3.73
CA HIS A 10 0.91 6.09 4.14
C HIS A 10 1.38 5.64 5.52
N ILE A 11 2.66 5.29 5.62
CA ILE A 11 3.31 4.85 6.86
C ILE A 11 4.56 5.70 7.02
N GLY A 12 4.53 6.66 7.95
CA GLY A 12 5.58 7.68 8.06
C GLY A 12 5.75 8.45 6.75
N HIS A 13 6.95 8.40 6.17
CA HIS A 13 7.28 9.03 4.88
C HIS A 13 7.07 8.12 3.66
N LEU A 14 6.71 6.85 3.86
CA LEU A 14 6.57 5.88 2.78
C LEU A 14 5.11 5.72 2.36
N LYS A 15 4.91 5.49 1.06
CA LYS A 15 3.61 5.14 0.47
C LYS A 15 3.66 3.68 0.02
N LEU A 16 2.69 2.88 0.44
CA LEU A 16 2.53 1.48 0.04
C LEU A 16 1.22 1.30 -0.72
N TYR A 17 1.29 0.76 -1.93
CA TYR A 17 0.11 0.29 -2.64
C TYR A 17 -0.47 -0.97 -1.97
N VAL A 18 -1.76 -0.94 -1.62
CA VAL A 18 -2.44 -2.05 -0.94
C VAL A 18 -3.23 -2.89 -1.94
N CYS A 19 -4.31 -2.32 -2.50
CA CYS A 19 -5.19 -2.95 -3.50
C CYS A 19 -6.29 -1.96 -3.95
N ASP A 20 -7.24 -2.42 -4.77
CA ASP A 20 -8.51 -1.71 -5.01
C ASP A 20 -9.24 -1.41 -3.68
N ALA A 21 -9.78 -0.21 -3.57
CA ALA A 21 -10.42 0.31 -2.35
C ALA A 21 -11.59 -0.57 -1.88
N SER A 22 -12.31 -1.22 -2.80
CA SER A 22 -13.40 -2.15 -2.46
C SER A 22 -12.90 -3.38 -1.69
N ASN A 23 -11.62 -3.74 -1.84
CA ASN A 23 -11.01 -4.93 -1.23
C ASN A 23 -10.06 -4.60 -0.07
N ILE A 24 -9.92 -3.33 0.29
CA ILE A 24 -8.98 -2.90 1.34
C ILE A 24 -9.24 -3.62 2.66
N HIS A 25 -10.51 -3.79 3.04
CA HIS A 25 -10.91 -4.47 4.27
C HIS A 25 -10.48 -5.94 4.32
N LYS A 26 -10.25 -6.59 3.17
CA LYS A 26 -9.75 -7.97 3.08
C LYS A 26 -8.24 -8.06 2.97
N LYS A 27 -7.61 -7.11 2.25
CA LYS A 27 -6.18 -7.14 1.94
C LYS A 27 -5.32 -6.45 2.99
N TRP A 28 -5.83 -5.42 3.64
CA TRP A 28 -5.08 -4.69 4.66
C TRP A 28 -4.80 -5.50 5.93
N PRO A 29 -5.77 -6.24 6.52
CA PRO A 29 -5.50 -7.02 7.74
C PRO A 29 -4.31 -8.00 7.63
N PRO A 30 -4.16 -8.81 6.57
CA PRO A 30 -2.99 -9.70 6.45
C PRO A 30 -1.68 -8.92 6.24
N ILE A 31 -1.68 -7.80 5.51
CA ILE A 31 -0.48 -6.94 5.36
C ILE A 31 -0.07 -6.36 6.72
N LEU A 32 -1.04 -5.90 7.49
CA LEU A 32 -0.84 -5.36 8.83
C LEU A 32 -0.33 -6.43 9.80
N ALA A 33 -0.80 -7.67 9.70
CA ALA A 33 -0.27 -8.78 10.47
C ALA A 33 1.21 -9.07 10.11
N GLN A 34 1.57 -9.00 8.82
CA GLN A 34 2.96 -9.15 8.37
C GLN A 34 3.86 -8.02 8.89
N LEU A 35 3.39 -6.77 8.81
CA LEU A 35 4.08 -5.60 9.36
C LEU A 35 4.26 -5.72 10.89
N ASN A 36 3.22 -6.12 11.62
CA ASN A 36 3.33 -6.34 13.06
C ASN A 36 4.25 -7.51 13.43
N SER A 37 4.35 -8.52 12.58
CA SER A 37 5.21 -9.69 12.81
C SER A 37 6.65 -9.49 12.33
N GLY A 38 6.96 -8.40 11.64
CA GLY A 38 8.29 -8.19 11.07
C GLY A 38 8.57 -8.97 9.78
N THR A 39 7.56 -9.61 9.19
CA THR A 39 7.72 -10.53 8.05
C THR A 39 7.42 -9.88 6.70
N HIS A 40 7.27 -8.55 6.67
CA HIS A 40 6.99 -7.84 5.43
C HIS A 40 8.21 -7.85 4.49
N PRO A 41 8.04 -8.13 3.18
CA PRO A 41 9.16 -8.25 2.24
C PRO A 41 9.95 -6.94 2.05
N TYR A 42 9.31 -5.78 2.28
CA TYR A 42 9.99 -4.49 2.23
C TYR A 42 10.59 -4.13 3.59
N THR A 43 11.90 -4.31 3.73
CA THR A 43 12.67 -3.99 4.94
C THR A 43 12.62 -2.50 5.29
N SER A 44 12.67 -1.60 4.30
CA SER A 44 12.52 -0.15 4.53
C SER A 44 11.15 0.19 5.11
N LEU A 45 10.09 -0.43 4.59
CA LEU A 45 8.74 -0.24 5.13
C LEU A 45 8.63 -0.79 6.56
N GLN A 46 9.25 -1.95 6.82
CA GLN A 46 9.27 -2.55 8.14
C GLN A 46 9.99 -1.66 9.17
N ALA A 47 11.11 -1.03 8.78
CA ALA A 47 11.83 -0.10 9.64
C ALA A 47 10.98 1.13 9.99
N VAL A 48 10.30 1.72 9.00
CA VAL A 48 9.38 2.86 9.23
C VAL A 48 8.15 2.43 10.04
N TRP A 49 7.63 1.22 9.80
CA TRP A 49 6.55 0.64 10.59
C TRP A 49 6.94 0.48 12.06
N ASN A 50 8.15 -0.03 12.33
CA ASN A 50 8.63 -0.20 13.70
C ASN A 50 8.89 1.16 14.39
N ALA A 51 9.29 2.19 13.65
CA ALA A 51 9.57 3.51 14.20
C ALA A 51 8.29 4.35 14.42
N GLU A 52 7.36 4.35 13.46
CA GLU A 52 6.21 5.27 13.41
C GLU A 52 4.89 4.58 13.02
N GLY A 53 4.76 3.25 13.10
CA GLY A 53 3.58 2.51 12.63
C GLY A 53 2.23 2.96 13.21
N GLY A 54 2.23 3.65 14.35
CA GLY A 54 1.04 4.31 14.90
C GLY A 54 0.51 5.49 14.07
N LYS A 55 1.37 6.13 13.26
CA LYS A 55 1.03 7.24 12.35
C LYS A 55 0.84 6.70 10.94
N ARG A 56 -0.33 6.12 10.69
CA ARG A 56 -0.73 5.65 9.37
C ARG A 56 -2.08 6.22 8.97
N TYR A 57 -2.21 6.53 7.70
CA TYR A 57 -3.48 6.94 7.11
C TYR A 57 -3.58 6.39 5.69
N PHE A 58 -4.81 6.27 5.20
CA PHE A 58 -5.06 5.82 3.85
C PHE A 58 -5.43 6.99 2.96
N THR A 59 -4.90 6.94 1.75
CA THR A 59 -5.33 7.78 0.65
C THR A 59 -5.89 6.90 -0.44
N PHE A 60 -6.82 7.45 -1.20
CA PHE A 60 -7.52 6.76 -2.25
C PHE A 60 -7.30 7.50 -3.55
N HIS A 61 -6.73 6.81 -4.52
CA HIS A 61 -6.31 7.40 -5.79
C HIS A 61 -6.82 6.56 -6.95
N THR A 62 -7.03 7.20 -8.09
CA THR A 62 -7.35 6.51 -9.34
C THR A 62 -6.10 5.88 -9.95
N ARG A 63 -6.28 4.91 -10.86
CA ARG A 63 -5.16 4.29 -11.59
C ARG A 63 -4.24 5.31 -12.28
N LYS A 64 -4.82 6.38 -12.84
CA LYS A 64 -4.08 7.41 -13.59
C LYS A 64 -3.17 8.24 -12.67
N GLU A 65 -3.67 8.60 -11.49
CA GLU A 65 -2.89 9.32 -10.48
C GLU A 65 -1.75 8.45 -9.97
N LEU A 66 -2.06 7.19 -9.64
CA LEU A 66 -1.06 6.22 -9.22
C LEU A 66 0.02 6.02 -10.28
N ALA A 67 -0.34 5.81 -11.54
CA ALA A 67 0.64 5.60 -12.62
C ALA A 67 1.65 6.75 -12.79
N SER A 68 1.31 7.95 -12.32
CA SER A 68 2.21 9.11 -12.32
C SER A 68 3.09 9.21 -11.06
N ASP A 69 2.73 8.52 -9.97
CA ASP A 69 3.38 8.58 -8.66
C ASP A 69 4.29 7.34 -8.47
N ARG A 70 5.55 7.47 -8.90
CA ARG A 70 6.56 6.39 -8.82
C ARG A 70 7.12 6.15 -7.41
N ASP A 71 6.75 7.01 -6.47
CA ASP A 71 7.20 6.93 -5.07
C ASP A 71 6.43 5.84 -4.28
N ILE A 72 5.38 5.27 -4.87
CA ILE A 72 4.51 4.29 -4.22
C ILE A 72 5.10 2.88 -4.34
N LEU A 73 5.46 2.30 -3.20
CA LEU A 73 5.97 0.94 -3.12
C LEU A 73 4.92 -0.07 -3.57
N GLY A 74 5.32 -1.02 -4.42
CA GLY A 74 4.44 -2.08 -4.91
C GLY A 74 3.47 -1.66 -6.02
N ILE A 75 3.53 -0.41 -6.48
CA ILE A 75 2.72 0.07 -7.60
C ILE A 75 3.01 -0.64 -8.92
N GLU A 76 4.23 -1.18 -9.07
CA GLU A 76 4.64 -1.96 -10.24
C GLU A 76 3.71 -3.15 -10.48
N LYS A 77 3.11 -3.73 -9.42
CA LYS A 77 2.11 -4.80 -9.58
C LYS A 77 0.86 -4.33 -10.31
N LEU A 78 0.40 -3.10 -10.05
CA LEU A 78 -0.75 -2.50 -10.73
C LEU A 78 -0.43 -2.16 -12.20
N LEU A 79 0.81 -1.79 -12.49
CA LEU A 79 1.28 -1.52 -13.85
C LEU A 79 1.55 -2.81 -14.64
N ALA A 80 1.99 -3.87 -13.96
CA ALA A 80 2.25 -5.19 -14.55
C ALA A 80 0.97 -5.99 -14.85
N GLU A 81 -0.15 -5.74 -14.16
CA GLU A 81 -1.49 -6.31 -14.48
C GLU A 81 -2.08 -5.80 -15.82
N GLN A 82 -1.27 -5.18 -16.70
CA GLN A 82 -1.71 -4.60 -17.98
C GLN A 82 -1.12 -5.31 -19.22
N ILE A 83 -0.46 -6.45 -19.06
CA ILE A 83 0.07 -7.29 -20.15
C ILE A 83 -0.80 -8.54 -20.33
#